data_AF-A0A662H388-F1
#
_entry.id   AF-A0A662H388-F1
#
_cell.length_a   1.000
_cell.length_b   1.000
_cell.length_c   1.000
_cell.angle_alpha   90.00
_cell.angle_beta   90.00
_cell.angle_gamma   90.00
#
_symmetry.space_group_name_H-M   'P 1'
#
loop_
_entity.id
_entity.type
_entity.pdbx_description
1 polymer ?
#
loop_
_entity_poly.entity_id
_entity_poly.type
_entity_poly.pdbx_seq_one_letter_code
_entity_poly.pdbx_strand_id
1 'polypeptide(L)'
;MPLAEVWQITAVVWGVYAALSMPIIYLFKDSYEKLRQGYGGAVNKYIDQLCKDALGLLQRIINLAKDIGRGVPWRELIEDEEFCELYDELSDHISEAREIKEYYNRAIDIAEDLAEKLVGFLTLVTAMVYCVLVALTLGSVPALYAPLLWLLVYTISVSVFLRYIDLLEYLNLKRWIKECLKKARVL
;
A
#
# COMPACT_ATOMS: atom_id res chain seq x y z
N MET A 1 -44.49 -9.93 13.41
CA MET A 1 -43.87 -10.89 12.47
C MET A 1 -43.55 -12.17 13.21
N PRO A 2 -43.69 -13.35 12.59
CA PRO A 2 -43.18 -14.59 13.17
C PRO A 2 -41.65 -14.47 13.28
N LEU A 3 -41.08 -15.00 14.37
CA LEU A 3 -39.64 -15.01 14.64
C LEU A 3 -38.82 -15.51 13.43
N ALA A 4 -39.39 -16.43 12.66
CA ALA A 4 -38.78 -17.02 11.47
C ALA A 4 -38.47 -16.00 10.35
N GLU A 5 -39.34 -15.01 10.11
CA GLU A 5 -39.11 -13.97 9.08
C GLU A 5 -37.96 -13.04 9.49
N VAL A 6 -37.84 -12.75 10.79
CA VAL A 6 -36.73 -11.94 11.34
C VAL A 6 -35.40 -12.68 11.19
N TRP A 7 -35.36 -13.98 11.47
CA TRP A 7 -34.17 -14.80 11.28
C TRP A 7 -33.75 -14.93 9.80
N GLN A 8 -34.71 -15.03 8.88
CA GLN A 8 -34.43 -15.03 7.44
C GLN A 8 -33.83 -13.71 6.96
N ILE A 9 -34.40 -12.57 7.38
CA ILE A 9 -33.86 -11.25 7.06
C ILE A 9 -32.44 -11.09 7.64
N THR A 10 -32.25 -11.53 8.89
CA THR A 10 -30.94 -11.50 9.57
C THR A 10 -29.89 -12.33 8.81
N ALA A 11 -30.25 -13.53 8.37
CA ALA A 11 -29.34 -14.40 7.61
C ALA A 11 -28.97 -13.81 6.24
N VAL A 12 -29.94 -13.21 5.53
CA VAL A 12 -29.70 -12.54 4.24
C VAL A 12 -28.75 -11.36 4.40
N VAL A 13 -28.93 -10.56 5.45
CA VAL A 13 -28.08 -9.41 5.76
C VAL A 13 -26.66 -9.81 6.09
N TRP A 14 -26.48 -10.83 6.95
CA TRP A 14 -25.15 -11.36 7.25
C TRP A 14 -24.49 -11.96 6.02
N GLY A 15 -25.27 -12.59 5.12
CA GLY A 15 -24.79 -13.08 3.84
C GLY A 15 -24.27 -11.95 2.94
N VAL A 16 -25.02 -10.85 2.81
CA VAL A 16 -24.61 -9.67 2.03
C VAL A 16 -23.38 -8.99 2.66
N TYR A 17 -23.36 -8.85 3.99
CA TYR A 17 -22.22 -8.27 4.71
C TYR A 17 -20.96 -9.13 4.54
N ALA A 18 -21.06 -10.45 4.72
CA ALA A 18 -19.95 -11.36 4.51
C ALA A 18 -19.48 -11.33 3.04
N ALA A 19 -20.40 -11.28 2.08
CA ALA A 19 -20.07 -11.21 0.66
C ALA A 19 -19.34 -9.90 0.27
N LEU A 20 -19.62 -8.79 0.94
CA LEU A 20 -18.96 -7.51 0.67
C LEU A 20 -17.65 -7.36 1.44
N SER A 21 -17.62 -7.73 2.72
CA SER A 21 -16.46 -7.54 3.60
C SER A 21 -15.34 -8.56 3.35
N MET A 22 -15.67 -9.82 3.08
CA MET A 22 -14.66 -10.89 2.92
C MET A 22 -13.70 -10.65 1.75
N PRO A 23 -14.15 -10.26 0.54
CA PRO A 23 -13.23 -9.98 -0.57
C PRO A 23 -12.27 -8.83 -0.26
N ILE A 24 -12.75 -7.78 0.42
CA ILE A 24 -11.95 -6.62 0.79
C ILE A 24 -10.90 -7.01 1.83
N ILE A 25 -11.31 -7.73 2.88
CA ILE A 25 -10.40 -8.23 3.92
C ILE A 25 -9.36 -9.18 3.31
N TYR A 26 -9.76 -10.07 2.40
CA TYR A 26 -8.87 -11.02 1.76
C TYR A 26 -7.86 -10.32 0.85
N LEU A 27 -8.31 -9.41 -0.02
CA LEU A 27 -7.45 -8.61 -0.88
C LEU A 27 -6.46 -7.78 -0.09
N PHE A 28 -6.93 -7.20 1.03
CA PHE A 28 -6.10 -6.37 1.89
C PHE A 28 -5.06 -7.22 2.64
N LYS A 29 -5.46 -8.33 3.27
CA LYS A 29 -4.57 -9.25 3.98
C LYS A 29 -3.50 -9.83 3.06
N ASP A 30 -3.87 -10.37 1.90
CA ASP A 30 -2.93 -10.91 0.91
C ASP A 30 -1.99 -9.82 0.38
N SER A 31 -2.50 -8.62 0.14
CA SER A 31 -1.67 -7.49 -0.31
C SER A 31 -0.68 -7.02 0.75
N TYR A 32 -1.11 -6.92 2.01
CA TYR A 32 -0.27 -6.54 3.14
C TYR A 32 0.80 -7.59 3.43
N GLU A 33 0.44 -8.87 3.47
CA GLU A 33 1.40 -9.97 3.67
C GLU A 33 2.43 -10.02 2.53
N LYS A 34 2.01 -9.85 1.27
CA LYS A 34 2.93 -9.76 0.12
C LYS A 34 3.84 -8.54 0.20
N LEU A 35 3.34 -7.40 0.67
CA LEU A 35 4.15 -6.20 0.84
C LEU A 35 5.19 -6.36 1.94
N ARG A 36 4.74 -6.82 3.12
CA ARG A 36 5.56 -6.97 4.31
C ARG A 36 6.57 -8.11 4.23
N GLN A 37 6.19 -9.27 3.71
CA GLN A 37 7.04 -10.46 3.67
C GLN A 37 7.69 -10.70 2.30
N GLY A 38 6.95 -10.46 1.21
CA GLY A 38 7.43 -10.73 -0.16
C GLY A 38 8.31 -9.62 -0.72
N TYR A 39 7.82 -8.38 -0.70
CA TYR A 39 8.54 -7.25 -1.29
C TYR A 39 9.69 -6.75 -0.42
N GLY A 40 9.61 -6.82 0.91
CA GLY A 40 10.70 -6.37 1.79
C GLY A 40 12.06 -7.04 1.51
N GLY A 41 12.07 -8.36 1.27
CA GLY A 41 13.29 -9.09 0.90
C GLY A 41 13.83 -8.69 -0.47
N ALA A 42 12.94 -8.49 -1.46
CA ALA A 42 13.32 -8.08 -2.81
C ALA A 42 13.82 -6.62 -2.87
N VAL A 43 13.17 -5.71 -2.14
CA VAL A 43 13.59 -4.31 -2.00
C VAL A 43 14.95 -4.23 -1.34
N ASN A 44 15.19 -4.97 -0.26
CA ASN A 44 16.51 -5.00 0.38
C ASN A 44 17.60 -5.56 -0.55
N LYS A 45 17.29 -6.61 -1.34
CA LYS A 45 18.23 -7.12 -2.35
C LYS A 45 18.52 -6.09 -3.42
N TYR A 46 17.51 -5.33 -3.86
CA TYR A 46 17.73 -4.30 -4.87
C TYR A 46 18.57 -3.14 -4.33
N ILE A 47 18.29 -2.67 -3.11
CA ILE A 47 19.09 -1.65 -2.43
C ILE A 47 20.53 -2.14 -2.25
N ASP A 48 20.74 -3.39 -1.85
CA ASP A 48 22.08 -3.98 -1.72
C ASP A 48 22.82 -4.03 -3.06
N GLN A 49 22.12 -4.33 -4.15
CA GLN A 49 22.68 -4.28 -5.50
C GLN A 49 23.09 -2.85 -5.90
N LEU A 50 22.20 -1.87 -5.75
CA LEU A 50 22.50 -0.46 -6.02
C LEU A 50 23.68 0.05 -5.18
N CYS A 51 23.76 -0.33 -3.91
CA CYS A 51 24.89 0.00 -3.05
C CYS A 51 26.21 -0.63 -3.52
N LYS A 52 26.19 -1.88 -4.01
CA LYS A 52 27.38 -2.53 -4.58
C LYS A 52 27.85 -1.87 -5.86
N ASP A 53 26.90 -1.52 -6.74
CA ASP A 53 27.19 -0.84 -8.00
C ASP A 53 27.75 0.56 -7.72
N ALA A 54 27.15 1.31 -6.79
CA ALA A 54 27.64 2.59 -6.29
C ALA A 54 29.07 2.48 -5.68
N LEU A 55 29.35 1.46 -4.87
CA LEU A 55 30.71 1.21 -4.35
C LEU A 55 31.71 0.93 -5.47
N GLY A 56 31.29 0.20 -6.51
CA GLY A 56 32.09 -0.04 -7.70
C GLY A 56 32.43 1.24 -8.46
N LEU A 57 31.45 2.13 -8.66
CA LEU A 57 31.64 3.44 -9.28
C LEU A 57 32.53 4.33 -8.42
N LEU A 58 32.32 4.38 -7.11
CA LEU A 58 33.18 5.13 -6.18
C LEU A 58 34.64 4.68 -6.30
N GLN A 59 34.89 3.38 -6.41
CA GLN A 59 36.24 2.84 -6.58
C GLN A 59 36.86 3.27 -7.92
N ARG A 60 36.07 3.33 -9.00
CA ARG A 60 36.52 3.83 -10.32
C ARG A 60 36.84 5.32 -10.25
N ILE A 61 35.97 6.12 -9.65
CA ILE A 61 36.20 7.55 -9.41
C ILE A 61 37.50 7.78 -8.62
N ILE A 62 37.72 6.99 -7.56
CA ILE A 62 38.97 7.07 -6.76
C ILE A 62 40.20 6.71 -7.59
N ASN A 63 40.11 5.72 -8.47
CA ASN A 63 41.23 5.33 -9.33
C ASN A 63 41.50 6.40 -10.39
N LEU A 64 40.46 6.90 -11.06
CA LEU A 64 40.55 7.98 -12.03
C LEU A 64 41.15 9.25 -11.39
N ALA A 65 40.68 9.61 -10.19
CA ALA A 65 41.21 10.74 -9.44
C ALA A 65 42.68 10.54 -9.01
N LYS A 66 43.13 9.30 -8.77
CA LYS A 66 44.55 9.00 -8.49
C LYS A 66 45.42 9.09 -9.74
N ASP A 67 44.88 8.70 -10.89
CA ASP A 67 45.60 8.74 -12.16
C ASP A 67 45.75 10.19 -12.65
N ILE A 68 44.69 11.00 -12.52
CA ILE A 68 44.69 12.43 -12.84
C ILE A 68 45.45 13.25 -11.77
N GLY A 69 45.28 12.92 -10.48
CA GLY A 69 45.81 13.64 -9.33
C GLY A 69 47.34 13.60 -9.16
N ARG A 70 48.10 12.94 -10.05
CA ARG A 70 49.57 13.00 -10.09
C ARG A 70 50.12 14.30 -10.70
N GLY A 71 49.31 15.35 -10.84
CA GLY A 71 49.77 16.66 -11.28
C GLY A 71 48.69 17.71 -11.57
N VAL A 72 47.41 17.34 -11.52
CA VAL A 72 46.29 18.17 -11.98
C VAL A 72 45.53 18.81 -10.81
N PRO A 73 45.26 20.13 -10.83
CA PRO A 73 44.43 20.81 -9.82
C PRO A 73 43.01 20.26 -9.77
N TRP A 74 42.39 20.20 -8.59
CA TRP A 74 40.99 19.76 -8.40
C TRP A 74 39.97 20.43 -9.33
N ARG A 75 40.22 21.66 -9.83
CA ARG A 75 39.34 22.32 -10.81
C ARG A 75 39.28 21.58 -12.15
N GLU A 76 40.43 21.17 -12.66
CA GLU A 76 40.53 20.46 -13.94
C GLU A 76 39.94 19.05 -13.85
N LEU A 77 39.86 18.48 -12.64
CA LEU A 77 39.25 17.18 -12.37
C LEU A 77 37.70 17.22 -12.42
N ILE A 78 37.10 18.39 -12.17
CA ILE A 78 35.64 18.60 -12.23
C ILE A 78 35.21 19.00 -13.67
N GLU A 79 36.18 19.32 -14.53
CA GLU A 79 35.96 19.56 -15.96
C GLU A 79 36.19 18.29 -16.80
N ASP A 80 36.63 17.20 -16.17
CA ASP A 80 36.83 15.89 -16.80
C ASP A 80 35.49 15.18 -17.04
N GLU A 81 35.16 14.95 -18.31
CA GLU A 81 33.87 14.35 -18.72
C GLU A 81 33.67 12.95 -18.12
N GLU A 82 34.73 12.12 -18.09
CA GLU A 82 34.65 10.76 -17.54
C GLU A 82 34.38 10.77 -16.02
N PHE A 83 35.02 11.70 -15.29
CA PHE A 83 34.75 11.90 -13.87
C PHE A 83 33.29 12.35 -13.63
N CYS A 84 32.79 13.31 -14.41
CA CYS A 84 31.42 13.80 -14.30
C CYS A 84 30.39 12.70 -14.58
N GLU A 85 30.56 11.92 -15.65
CA GLU A 85 29.66 10.81 -15.98
C GLU A 85 29.60 9.75 -14.86
N LEU A 86 30.77 9.35 -14.33
CA LEU A 86 30.82 8.39 -13.22
C LEU A 86 30.19 8.93 -11.94
N TYR A 87 30.33 10.23 -11.68
CA TYR A 87 29.74 10.89 -10.53
C TYR A 87 28.22 10.98 -10.65
N ASP A 88 27.70 11.31 -11.83
CA ASP A 88 26.27 11.36 -12.11
C ASP A 88 25.64 9.96 -11.96
N GLU A 89 26.27 8.91 -12.51
CA GLU A 89 25.81 7.53 -12.37
C GLU A 89 25.83 7.05 -10.90
N LEU A 90 26.83 7.46 -10.12
CA LEU A 90 26.89 7.22 -8.67
C LEU A 90 25.74 7.93 -7.93
N SER A 91 25.50 9.20 -8.27
CA SER A 91 24.42 10.01 -7.70
C SER A 91 23.05 9.38 -8.00
N ASP A 92 22.86 8.87 -9.22
CA ASP A 92 21.63 8.20 -9.64
C ASP A 92 21.38 6.93 -8.84
N HIS A 93 22.38 6.05 -8.67
CA HIS A 93 22.22 4.83 -7.87
C HIS A 93 21.91 5.11 -6.39
N ILE A 94 22.54 6.13 -5.80
CA ILE A 94 22.24 6.54 -4.42
C ILE A 94 20.83 7.10 -4.30
N SER A 95 20.43 7.93 -5.26
CA SER A 95 19.10 8.55 -5.30
C SER A 95 18.01 7.49 -5.48
N GLU A 96 18.20 6.55 -6.40
CA GLU A 96 17.27 5.45 -6.64
C GLU A 96 17.13 4.53 -5.42
N ALA A 97 18.24 4.21 -4.74
CA ALA A 97 18.21 3.41 -3.52
C ALA A 97 17.43 4.09 -2.39
N ARG A 98 17.56 5.42 -2.28
CA ARG A 98 16.79 6.22 -1.33
C ARG A 98 15.31 6.26 -1.69
N GLU A 99 14.99 6.55 -2.95
CA GLU A 99 13.60 6.65 -3.43
C GLU A 99 12.84 5.34 -3.23
N ILE A 100 13.39 4.20 -3.65
CA ILE A 100 12.67 2.93 -3.51
C ILE A 100 12.40 2.59 -2.05
N LYS A 101 13.34 2.90 -1.14
CA LYS A 101 13.16 2.70 0.30
C LYS A 101 12.06 3.61 0.86
N GLU A 102 12.05 4.88 0.44
CA GLU A 102 11.06 5.86 0.86
C GLU A 102 9.65 5.49 0.39
N TYR A 103 9.49 5.16 -0.90
CA TYR A 103 8.21 4.72 -1.45
C TYR A 103 7.74 3.39 -0.88
N TYR A 104 8.65 2.46 -0.58
CA TYR A 104 8.31 1.21 0.10
C TYR A 104 7.80 1.44 1.52
N ASN A 105 8.47 2.29 2.31
CA ASN A 105 8.02 2.65 3.64
C ASN A 105 6.66 3.36 3.61
N ARG A 106 6.49 4.33 2.70
CA ARG A 106 5.20 5.01 2.49
C ARG A 106 4.08 4.03 2.12
N ALA A 107 4.37 3.03 1.30
CA ALA A 107 3.40 1.98 0.96
C ALA A 107 3.03 1.09 2.16
N ILE A 108 3.98 0.85 3.09
CA ILE A 108 3.69 0.18 4.37
C ILE A 108 2.81 1.06 5.25
N ASP A 109 3.17 2.33 5.43
CA ASP A 109 2.44 3.26 6.31
C ASP A 109 0.98 3.41 5.84
N ILE A 110 0.77 3.59 4.52
CA ILE A 110 -0.57 3.65 3.94
C ILE A 110 -1.31 2.32 4.11
N ALA A 111 -0.61 1.18 4.02
CA ALA A 111 -1.24 -0.11 4.30
C ALA A 111 -1.67 -0.20 5.76
N GLU A 112 -0.83 0.15 6.72
CA GLU A 112 -1.19 0.11 8.14
C GLU A 112 -2.37 1.02 8.47
N ASP A 113 -2.38 2.24 7.93
CA ASP A 113 -3.51 3.18 8.04
C ASP A 113 -4.79 2.63 7.39
N LEU A 114 -4.68 2.01 6.20
CA LEU A 114 -5.81 1.34 5.55
C LEU A 114 -6.34 0.16 6.39
N ALA A 115 -5.48 -0.59 7.06
CA ALA A 115 -5.87 -1.69 7.93
C ALA A 115 -6.70 -1.19 9.11
N GLU A 116 -6.24 -0.11 9.75
CA GLU A 116 -6.93 0.52 10.88
C GLU A 116 -8.29 1.10 10.44
N LYS A 117 -8.30 1.84 9.33
CA LYS A 117 -9.53 2.37 8.72
C LYS A 117 -10.51 1.26 8.34
N LEU A 118 -10.03 0.11 7.83
CA LEU A 118 -10.86 -1.04 7.49
C LEU A 118 -11.51 -1.65 8.74
N VAL A 119 -10.76 -1.79 9.83
CA VAL A 119 -11.30 -2.27 11.12
C VAL A 119 -12.36 -1.29 11.66
N GLY A 120 -12.08 0.01 11.61
CA GLY A 120 -13.05 1.05 11.99
C GLY A 120 -14.32 0.98 11.14
N PHE A 121 -14.18 0.82 9.83
CA PHE A 121 -15.31 0.64 8.91
C PHE A 121 -16.14 -0.60 9.24
N LEU A 122 -15.52 -1.76 9.40
CA LEU A 122 -16.22 -3.00 9.75
C LEU A 122 -16.96 -2.88 11.08
N THR A 123 -16.37 -2.18 12.05
CA THR A 123 -16.98 -1.91 13.36
C THR A 123 -18.21 -1.03 13.22
N LEU A 124 -18.12 0.06 12.43
CA LEU A 124 -19.23 0.96 12.15
C LEU A 124 -20.39 0.23 11.46
N VAL A 125 -20.09 -0.56 10.43
CA VAL A 125 -21.11 -1.35 9.70
C VAL A 125 -21.77 -2.37 10.63
N THR A 126 -20.99 -3.05 11.46
CA THR A 126 -21.51 -4.00 12.45
C THR A 126 -22.47 -3.32 13.44
N ALA A 127 -22.12 -2.13 13.92
CA ALA A 127 -22.99 -1.36 14.80
C ALA A 127 -24.29 -0.93 14.11
N MET A 128 -24.21 -0.45 12.86
CA MET A 128 -25.40 -0.08 12.07
C MET A 128 -26.33 -1.28 11.84
N VAL A 129 -25.77 -2.43 11.44
CA VAL A 129 -26.50 -3.69 11.28
C VAL A 129 -27.19 -4.09 12.58
N TYR A 130 -26.48 -4.02 13.71
CA TYR A 130 -27.03 -4.34 15.03
C TYR A 130 -28.20 -3.42 15.41
N CYS A 131 -28.05 -2.10 15.23
CA CYS A 131 -29.11 -1.13 15.50
C CYS A 131 -30.38 -1.40 14.67
N VAL A 132 -30.23 -1.73 13.39
CA VAL A 132 -31.37 -2.07 12.52
C VAL A 132 -32.06 -3.36 13.01
N LEU A 133 -31.29 -4.38 13.38
CA LEU A 133 -31.84 -5.64 13.91
C LEU A 133 -32.60 -5.44 15.23
N VAL A 134 -32.05 -4.64 16.14
CA VAL A 134 -32.72 -4.30 17.42
C VAL A 134 -34.00 -3.50 17.18
N ALA A 135 -33.97 -2.52 16.27
CA ALA A 135 -35.14 -1.71 15.92
C ALA A 135 -36.29 -2.55 15.33
N LEU A 136 -35.97 -3.56 14.52
CA LEU A 136 -36.94 -4.47 13.92
C LEU A 136 -37.48 -5.49 14.94
N THR A 137 -36.63 -6.01 15.83
CA THR A 137 -37.04 -7.01 16.83
C THR A 137 -37.90 -6.42 17.95
N LEU A 138 -37.58 -5.19 18.39
CA LEU A 138 -38.37 -4.48 19.40
C LEU A 138 -39.68 -3.90 18.85
N GLY A 139 -39.92 -3.98 17.54
CA GLY A 139 -41.10 -3.40 16.89
C GLY A 139 -41.12 -1.88 16.89
N SER A 140 -40.00 -1.23 17.24
CA SER A 140 -39.85 0.23 17.22
C SER A 140 -39.84 0.80 15.80
N VAL A 141 -39.56 -0.04 14.79
CA VAL A 141 -39.79 0.29 13.38
C VAL A 141 -40.67 -0.77 12.72
N PRO A 142 -41.75 -0.36 12.01
CA PRO A 142 -42.58 -1.31 11.26
C PRO A 142 -41.74 -2.07 10.22
N ALA A 143 -41.95 -3.39 10.13
CA ALA A 143 -41.18 -4.27 9.26
C ALA A 143 -41.23 -3.89 7.76
N LEU A 144 -42.29 -3.20 7.33
CA LEU A 144 -42.42 -2.63 5.99
C LEU A 144 -41.31 -1.62 5.64
N TYR A 145 -40.64 -1.01 6.63
CA TYR A 145 -39.50 -0.12 6.43
C TYR A 145 -38.14 -0.82 6.46
N ALA A 146 -38.09 -2.13 6.72
CA ALA A 146 -36.83 -2.89 6.75
C ALA A 146 -36.00 -2.74 5.45
N PRO A 147 -36.58 -2.81 4.23
CA PRO A 147 -35.81 -2.62 3.00
C PRO A 147 -35.16 -1.23 2.91
N LEU A 148 -35.84 -0.20 3.40
CA LEU A 148 -35.38 1.19 3.41
C LEU A 148 -34.22 1.40 4.39
N LEU A 149 -34.31 0.79 5.58
CA LEU A 149 -33.21 0.78 6.55
C LEU A 149 -31.98 0.05 6.01
N TRP A 150 -32.15 -1.07 5.32
CA TRP A 150 -31.03 -1.79 4.70
C TRP A 150 -30.40 -1.00 3.56
N LEU A 151 -31.20 -0.32 2.74
CA LEU A 151 -30.70 0.58 1.70
C LEU A 151 -29.88 1.73 2.31
N LEU A 152 -30.31 2.27 3.46
CA LEU A 152 -29.59 3.30 4.19
C LEU A 152 -28.24 2.79 4.72
N VAL A 153 -28.21 1.62 5.35
CA VAL A 153 -26.96 0.99 5.82
C VAL A 153 -26.01 0.76 4.64
N TYR A 154 -26.52 0.24 3.51
CA TYR A 154 -25.72 0.05 2.31
C TYR A 154 -25.14 1.36 1.78
N THR A 155 -25.97 2.40 1.61
CA THR A 155 -25.52 3.69 1.08
C THR A 155 -24.51 4.39 1.98
N ILE A 156 -24.70 4.36 3.30
CA ILE A 156 -23.71 4.88 4.26
C ILE A 156 -22.41 4.07 4.17
N SER A 157 -22.50 2.75 4.13
CA SER A 157 -21.33 1.87 4.06
C SER A 157 -20.51 2.13 2.79
N VAL A 158 -21.17 2.19 1.61
CA VAL A 158 -20.49 2.51 0.35
C VAL A 158 -19.90 3.91 0.37
N SER A 159 -20.61 4.89 0.91
CA SER A 159 -20.13 6.28 0.99
C SER A 159 -18.89 6.41 1.88
N VAL A 160 -18.89 5.76 3.05
CA VAL A 160 -17.72 5.74 3.94
C VAL A 160 -16.57 5.01 3.27
N PHE A 161 -16.82 3.85 2.67
CA PHE A 161 -15.81 3.05 1.96
C PHE A 161 -15.12 3.85 0.84
N LEU A 162 -15.91 4.51 -0.02
CA LEU A 162 -15.38 5.30 -1.14
C LEU A 162 -14.64 6.55 -0.69
N ARG A 163 -14.99 7.13 0.46
CA ARG A 163 -14.42 8.38 0.96
C ARG A 163 -13.16 8.20 1.80
N TYR A 164 -12.99 7.02 2.41
CA TYR A 164 -11.93 6.79 3.41
C TYR A 164 -10.74 5.99 2.91
N ILE A 165 -10.86 5.31 1.78
CA ILE A 165 -9.85 4.36 1.37
C ILE A 165 -9.04 5.00 0.26
N ASP A 166 -7.83 5.47 0.62
CA ASP A 166 -6.75 5.86 -0.29
C ASP A 166 -6.20 4.63 -1.07
N LEU A 167 -7.10 3.76 -1.51
CA LEU A 167 -6.81 2.52 -2.21
C LEU A 167 -6.06 2.81 -3.50
N LEU A 168 -6.39 3.92 -4.17
CA LEU A 168 -5.75 4.33 -5.40
C LEU A 168 -4.28 4.67 -5.19
N GLU A 169 -3.93 5.43 -4.15
CA GLU A 169 -2.54 5.74 -3.83
C GLU A 169 -1.76 4.47 -3.48
N TYR A 170 -2.34 3.63 -2.61
CA TYR A 170 -1.74 2.34 -2.25
C TYR A 170 -1.51 1.43 -3.47
N LEU A 171 -2.52 1.28 -4.34
CA LEU A 171 -2.43 0.44 -5.54
C LEU A 171 -1.41 0.98 -6.54
N ASN A 172 -1.32 2.30 -6.70
CA ASN A 172 -0.32 2.95 -7.55
C ASN A 172 1.10 2.72 -7.02
N LEU A 173 1.33 2.96 -5.72
CA LEU A 173 2.62 2.71 -5.08
C LEU A 173 3.02 1.23 -5.17
N LYS A 174 2.09 0.32 -4.88
CA LYS A 174 2.32 -1.13 -4.99
C LYS A 174 2.69 -1.54 -6.42
N ARG A 175 2.01 -0.97 -7.42
CA ARG A 175 2.30 -1.24 -8.83
C ARG A 175 3.69 -0.73 -9.22
N TRP A 176 4.02 0.49 -8.82
CA TRP A 176 5.33 1.10 -9.07
C TRP A 176 6.46 0.26 -8.46
N ILE A 177 6.37 -0.10 -7.18
CA ILE A 177 7.36 -0.96 -6.49
C ILE A 177 7.55 -2.28 -7.26
N LYS A 178 6.45 -2.91 -7.68
CA LYS A 178 6.49 -4.16 -8.44
C LYS A 178 7.19 -3.99 -9.79
N GLU A 179 6.98 -2.87 -10.48
CA GLU A 179 7.64 -2.58 -11.76
C GLU A 179 9.14 -2.33 -11.59
N CYS A 180 9.55 -1.60 -10.55
CA CYS A 180 10.96 -1.39 -10.21
C CYS A 180 11.67 -2.72 -9.91
N LEU A 181 11.08 -3.56 -9.06
CA LEU A 181 11.66 -4.86 -8.72
C LEU A 181 11.76 -5.83 -9.92
N LYS A 182 10.82 -5.74 -10.87
CA LYS A 182 10.89 -6.49 -12.13
C LYS A 182 12.03 -6.01 -13.03
N LYS A 183 12.21 -4.69 -13.18
CA LYS A 183 13.33 -4.12 -13.96
C LYS A 183 14.67 -4.61 -13.39
N ALA A 184 14.76 -4.64 -12.06
CA ALA A 184 15.92 -5.12 -11.32
C ALA A 184 16.09 -6.65 -11.30
N ARG A 185 15.16 -7.43 -11.88
CA ARG A 185 15.20 -8.92 -11.93
C ARG A 185 15.33 -9.59 -10.55
N VAL A 186 14.82 -8.95 -9.50
CA VAL A 186 14.79 -9.49 -8.12
C VAL A 186 13.42 -10.04 -7.73
N LEU A 187 12.46 -10.04 -8.66
CA LEU A 187 11.11 -10.59 -8.51
C LEU A 187 10.81 -11.70 -9.51
#